data_AF-A0A1V3TRW6-F1
#
_entry.id   AF-A0A1V3TRW6-F1
#
_cell.length_a   1.000
_cell.length_b   1.000
_cell.length_c   1.000
_cell.angle_alpha   90.00
_cell.angle_beta   90.00
_cell.angle_gamma   90.00
#
_symmetry.space_group_name_H-M   'P 1'
#
loop_
_entity.id
_entity.type
_entity.pdbx_description
1 polymer ?
#
loop_
_entity_poly.entity_id
_entity_poly.type
_entity_poly.pdbx_seq_one_letter_code
_entity_poly.pdbx_strand_id
1 'polypeptide(L)'
;MEEYAKLLNTILTKVVFNHMTMFFVFLFSSFYFMPPELVADMNAKTPPFFPDWFPLSALGSLVITLLSTAVWILLCNGIKAIYGYCRKSVKAVSEENTLIALISTLSETEKQILVSACLGERIWNDDFKTKVAIEKLVSLNLITPSWVYNSYHINELIRPYMISELDKIAKTHH
;
A
#
# COMPACT_ATOMS: atom_id res chain seq x y z
N MET A 1 -9.18 -30.12 -25.19
CA MET A 1 -8.95 -29.08 -26.22
C MET A 1 -9.48 -27.71 -25.77
N GLU A 2 -10.72 -27.63 -25.25
CA GLU A 2 -11.36 -26.36 -24.87
C GLU A 2 -10.70 -25.65 -23.67
N GLU A 3 -10.26 -26.40 -22.66
CA GLU A 3 -9.54 -25.84 -21.50
C GLU A 3 -8.16 -25.28 -21.88
N TYR A 4 -7.45 -25.96 -22.78
CA TYR A 4 -6.17 -25.49 -23.32
C TYR A 4 -6.34 -24.21 -24.13
N ALA A 5 -7.41 -24.10 -24.94
CA ALA A 5 -7.72 -22.88 -25.68
C ALA A 5 -8.07 -21.71 -24.74
N LYS A 6 -8.80 -21.96 -23.65
CA LYS A 6 -9.08 -20.94 -22.61
C LYS A 6 -7.81 -20.50 -21.89
N LEU A 7 -6.91 -21.42 -21.56
CA LEU A 7 -5.62 -21.13 -20.94
C LEU A 7 -4.76 -20.27 -21.88
N LEU A 8 -4.65 -20.68 -23.14
CA LEU A 8 -3.90 -19.95 -24.16
C LEU A 8 -4.48 -18.54 -24.36
N ASN A 9 -5.80 -18.43 -24.48
CA ASN A 9 -6.46 -17.14 -24.65
C ASN A 9 -6.30 -16.24 -23.41
N THR A 10 -6.29 -16.83 -22.21
CA THR A 10 -6.04 -16.08 -20.96
C THR A 10 -4.60 -15.57 -20.91
N ILE A 11 -3.63 -16.39 -21.31
CA ILE A 11 -2.22 -16.00 -21.39
C ILE A 11 -2.05 -14.89 -22.44
N LEU A 12 -2.59 -15.06 -23.65
CA LEU A 12 -2.50 -14.05 -24.70
C LEU A 12 -3.16 -12.73 -24.28
N THR A 13 -4.39 -12.78 -23.78
CA THR A 13 -5.18 -11.57 -23.51
C THR A 13 -4.74 -10.85 -22.24
N LYS A 14 -4.39 -11.57 -21.17
CA LYS A 14 -4.02 -10.93 -19.88
C LYS A 14 -2.53 -10.66 -19.74
N VAL A 15 -1.67 -11.53 -20.26
CA VAL A 15 -0.21 -11.41 -20.09
C VAL A 15 0.38 -10.62 -21.26
N VAL A 16 0.08 -11.03 -22.49
CA VAL A 16 0.69 -10.39 -23.67
C VAL A 16 0.10 -9.00 -23.89
N PHE A 17 -1.21 -8.80 -24.00
CA PHE A 17 -1.76 -7.46 -24.31
C PHE A 17 -1.51 -6.41 -23.22
N ASN A 18 -1.53 -6.78 -21.94
CA ASN A 18 -1.41 -5.83 -20.84
C ASN A 18 0.06 -5.50 -20.49
N HIS A 19 1.00 -6.37 -20.86
CA HIS A 19 2.43 -6.21 -20.62
C HIS A 19 3.24 -6.33 -21.92
N MET A 20 2.63 -5.99 -23.06
CA MET A 20 3.16 -6.32 -24.40
C MET A 20 4.59 -5.82 -24.61
N THR A 21 4.87 -4.59 -24.19
CA THR A 21 6.22 -4.01 -24.28
C THR A 21 7.25 -4.82 -23.50
N MET A 22 6.95 -5.19 -22.26
CA MET A 22 7.88 -5.97 -21.43
C MET A 22 7.98 -7.42 -21.90
N PHE A 23 6.88 -8.00 -22.39
CA PHE A 23 6.86 -9.29 -23.03
C PHE A 23 7.82 -9.32 -24.24
N PHE A 24 7.77 -8.32 -25.13
CA PHE A 24 8.70 -8.22 -26.26
C PHE A 24 10.14 -7.98 -25.83
N VAL A 25 10.39 -7.21 -24.76
CA VAL A 25 11.75 -7.03 -24.21
C VAL A 25 12.30 -8.36 -23.67
N PHE A 26 11.49 -9.13 -22.95
CA PHE A 26 11.89 -10.45 -22.46
C PHE A 26 12.02 -11.47 -23.59
N LEU A 27 11.22 -11.35 -24.65
CA LEU A 27 11.36 -12.16 -25.86
C LEU A 27 12.68 -11.86 -26.56
N PHE A 28 12.97 -10.58 -26.79
CA PHE A 28 14.24 -10.18 -27.38
C PHE A 28 15.42 -10.64 -26.53
N SER A 29 15.34 -10.47 -25.22
CA SER A 29 16.39 -10.87 -24.29
C SER A 29 16.58 -12.39 -24.24
N SER A 30 15.50 -13.18 -24.28
CA SER A 30 15.58 -14.65 -24.25
C SER A 30 16.17 -15.25 -25.52
N PHE A 31 16.11 -14.55 -26.65
CA PHE A 31 16.82 -14.93 -27.87
C PHE A 31 18.25 -14.37 -27.92
N TYR A 32 18.44 -13.11 -27.54
CA TYR A 32 19.73 -12.42 -27.66
C TYR A 32 20.78 -12.93 -26.67
N PHE A 33 20.37 -13.27 -25.44
CA PHE A 33 21.27 -13.78 -24.41
C PHE A 33 21.37 -15.30 -24.37
N MET A 34 20.71 -16.01 -25.30
CA MET A 34 20.83 -17.47 -25.37
C MET A 34 22.22 -17.84 -25.92
N PRO A 35 23.02 -18.64 -25.18
CA PRO A 35 24.35 -19.01 -25.65
C PRO A 35 24.27 -19.79 -26.97
N PRO A 36 25.10 -19.47 -27.97
CA PRO A 36 25.05 -20.13 -29.27
C PRO A 36 25.32 -21.64 -29.17
N GLU A 37 26.13 -22.07 -28.20
CA GLU A 37 26.38 -23.48 -27.90
C GLU A 37 25.11 -24.22 -27.44
N LEU A 38 24.30 -23.56 -26.61
CA LEU A 38 23.02 -24.10 -26.12
C LEU A 38 21.98 -24.14 -27.24
N VAL A 39 21.95 -23.11 -28.10
CA VAL A 39 21.08 -23.09 -29.29
C VAL A 39 21.43 -24.27 -30.22
N ALA A 40 22.73 -24.50 -30.45
CA ALA A 40 23.19 -25.60 -31.29
C ALA A 40 22.83 -26.98 -30.71
N ASP A 41 23.03 -27.20 -29.41
CA ASP A 41 22.67 -28.46 -28.75
C ASP A 41 21.14 -28.71 -28.75
N MET A 42 20.35 -27.68 -28.49
CA MET A 42 18.88 -27.78 -28.52
C MET A 42 18.35 -28.01 -29.94
N ASN A 43 18.96 -27.38 -30.95
CA ASN A 43 18.60 -27.59 -32.34
C ASN A 43 19.01 -28.99 -32.82
N ALA A 44 20.18 -29.49 -32.41
CA ALA A 44 20.62 -30.85 -32.73
C ALA A 44 19.72 -31.94 -32.10
N LYS A 45 19.13 -31.65 -30.94
CA LYS A 45 18.17 -32.52 -30.25
C LYS A 45 16.71 -32.26 -30.65
N THR A 46 16.47 -31.38 -31.62
CA THR A 46 15.11 -31.06 -32.07
C THR A 46 14.52 -32.28 -32.78
N PRO A 47 13.39 -32.84 -32.28
CA PRO A 47 12.77 -33.98 -32.91
C PRO A 47 12.25 -33.67 -34.32
N PRO A 48 12.20 -34.66 -35.23
CA PRO A 48 11.79 -34.47 -36.63
C PRO A 48 10.31 -34.08 -36.83
N PHE A 49 9.53 -34.03 -35.74
CA PHE A 49 8.14 -33.57 -35.77
C PHE A 49 8.00 -32.04 -35.57
N PHE A 50 9.08 -31.35 -35.19
CA PHE A 50 9.06 -29.88 -35.11
C PHE A 50 9.21 -29.26 -36.50
N PRO A 51 8.49 -28.17 -36.78
CA PRO A 51 8.70 -27.42 -38.02
C PRO A 51 10.08 -26.78 -38.06
N ASP A 52 10.71 -26.72 -39.24
CA ASP A 52 12.04 -26.11 -39.42
C ASP A 52 12.08 -24.62 -39.00
N TRP A 53 10.93 -23.94 -39.02
CA TRP A 53 10.77 -22.56 -38.58
C TRP A 53 10.58 -22.40 -37.06
N PHE A 54 10.39 -23.49 -36.31
CA PHE A 54 10.18 -23.48 -34.86
C PHE A 54 11.00 -24.57 -34.17
N PRO A 55 12.32 -24.37 -34.03
CA PRO A 55 13.17 -25.33 -33.35
C PRO A 55 12.96 -25.33 -31.83
N LEU A 56 13.49 -26.34 -31.15
CA LEU A 56 13.35 -26.47 -29.69
C LEU A 56 13.93 -25.27 -28.92
N SER A 57 14.96 -24.61 -29.48
CA SER A 57 15.52 -23.37 -28.93
C SER A 57 14.48 -22.23 -28.90
N ALA A 58 13.68 -22.07 -29.96
CA ALA A 58 12.63 -21.05 -30.02
C ALA A 58 11.52 -21.32 -29.00
N LEU A 59 11.17 -22.59 -28.78
CA LEU A 59 10.25 -22.98 -27.71
C LEU A 59 10.82 -22.66 -26.33
N GLY A 60 12.11 -22.95 -26.11
CA GLY A 60 12.82 -22.61 -24.87
C GLY A 60 12.81 -21.11 -24.58
N SER A 61 13.16 -20.28 -25.56
CA SER A 61 13.10 -18.83 -25.45
C SER A 61 11.68 -18.33 -25.15
N LEU A 62 10.65 -18.90 -25.78
CA LEU A 62 9.25 -18.55 -25.53
C LEU A 62 8.82 -18.90 -24.09
N VAL A 63 9.21 -20.07 -23.59
CA VAL A 63 8.94 -20.48 -22.19
C VAL A 63 9.62 -19.54 -21.20
N ILE A 64 10.89 -19.20 -21.42
CA ILE A 64 11.63 -18.26 -20.58
C ILE A 64 10.94 -16.90 -20.58
N THR A 65 10.55 -16.39 -21.74
CA THR A 65 9.83 -15.12 -21.87
C THR A 65 8.51 -15.12 -21.09
N LEU A 66 7.73 -16.19 -21.18
CA LEU A 66 6.48 -16.32 -20.43
C LEU A 66 6.73 -16.31 -18.91
N LEU A 67 7.74 -17.06 -18.44
CA LEU A 67 8.12 -17.08 -17.02
C LEU A 67 8.60 -15.71 -16.54
N SER A 68 9.49 -15.06 -17.28
CA SER A 68 9.99 -13.72 -16.94
C SER A 68 8.86 -12.69 -16.91
N THR A 69 7.91 -12.77 -17.85
CA THR A 69 6.75 -11.88 -17.87
C THR A 69 5.84 -12.14 -16.67
N ALA A 70 5.62 -13.39 -16.27
CA ALA A 70 4.83 -13.71 -15.07
C ALA A 70 5.49 -13.17 -13.80
N VAL A 71 6.81 -13.32 -13.65
CA VAL A 71 7.57 -12.74 -12.53
C VAL A 71 7.47 -11.22 -12.51
N TRP A 72 7.58 -10.57 -13.68
CA TRP A 72 7.44 -9.13 -13.81
C TRP A 72 6.06 -8.62 -13.36
N ILE A 73 4.98 -9.34 -13.69
CA ILE A 73 3.62 -9.01 -13.26
C ILE A 73 3.51 -9.06 -11.73
N LEU A 74 4.05 -10.11 -11.11
CA LEU A 74 4.06 -10.25 -9.65
C LEU A 74 4.83 -9.10 -8.99
N LEU A 75 5.99 -8.74 -9.53
CA LEU A 75 6.79 -7.61 -9.06
C LEU A 75 6.04 -6.28 -9.18
N CYS A 76 5.43 -6.00 -10.34
CA CYS A 76 4.67 -4.77 -10.55
C CYS A 76 3.51 -4.63 -9.57
N ASN A 77 2.80 -5.73 -9.30
CA ASN A 77 1.68 -5.74 -8.37
C ASN A 77 2.16 -5.54 -6.92
N GLY A 78 3.27 -6.18 -6.54
CA GLY A 78 3.91 -5.98 -5.24
C GLY A 78 4.35 -4.53 -5.02
N ILE A 79 5.04 -3.94 -6.00
CA ILE A 79 5.52 -2.56 -5.93
C ILE A 79 4.36 -1.56 -5.85
N LYS A 80 3.27 -1.78 -6.62
CA LYS A 80 2.07 -0.93 -6.54
C LYS A 80 1.42 -0.99 -5.16
N ALA A 81 1.35 -2.16 -4.55
CA ALA A 81 0.80 -2.32 -3.20
C ALA A 81 1.65 -1.58 -2.16
N ILE A 82 2.98 -1.72 -2.23
CA ILE A 82 3.92 -1.02 -1.35
C ILE A 82 3.82 0.49 -1.55
N TYR A 83 3.79 0.97 -2.78
CA TYR A 83 3.65 2.40 -3.08
C TYR A 83 2.32 2.96 -2.54
N GLY A 84 1.22 2.21 -2.68
CA GLY A 84 -0.06 2.58 -2.11
C GLY A 84 -0.04 2.67 -0.58
N TYR A 85 0.65 1.73 0.07
CA TYR A 85 0.84 1.75 1.52
C TYR A 85 1.70 2.95 1.97
N CYS A 86 2.87 3.16 1.34
CA CYS A 86 3.75 4.30 1.64
C CYS A 86 3.07 5.65 1.38
N ARG A 87 2.29 5.78 0.30
CA ARG A 87 1.56 7.02 0.02
C ARG A 87 0.48 7.30 1.08
N LYS A 88 -0.21 6.26 1.56
CA LYS A 88 -1.19 6.39 2.65
C LYS A 88 -0.52 6.74 3.97
N SER A 89 0.61 6.11 4.30
CA SER A 89 1.34 6.42 5.53
C SER A 89 1.91 7.84 5.50
N VAL A 90 2.48 8.30 4.39
CA VAL A 90 3.00 9.68 4.26
C VAL A 90 1.88 10.71 4.42
N LYS A 91 0.69 10.45 3.86
CA LYS A 91 -0.48 11.31 4.07
C LYS A 91 -0.92 11.34 5.54
N ALA A 92 -1.01 10.16 6.17
CA ALA A 92 -1.36 10.05 7.58
C ALA A 92 -0.35 10.80 8.48
N VAL A 93 0.95 10.70 8.20
CA VAL A 93 2.01 11.44 8.92
C VAL A 93 1.92 12.94 8.68
N SER A 94 1.61 13.38 7.46
CA SER A 94 1.40 14.80 7.17
C SER A 94 0.20 15.35 7.93
N GLU A 95 -0.92 14.62 7.95
CA GLU A 95 -2.12 14.99 8.69
C GLU A 95 -1.87 14.99 10.20
N GLU A 96 -1.16 13.99 10.72
CA GLU A 96 -0.70 13.92 12.11
C GLU A 96 0.10 15.17 12.49
N ASN A 97 1.10 15.57 11.68
CA ASN A 97 1.89 16.78 11.95
C ASN A 97 1.04 18.05 11.95
N THR A 98 0.05 18.16 11.06
CA THR A 98 -0.86 19.31 11.06
C THR A 98 -1.75 19.33 12.31
N LEU A 99 -2.24 18.17 12.74
CA LEU A 99 -3.05 18.04 13.95
C LEU A 99 -2.22 18.34 15.21
N ILE A 100 -0.98 17.86 15.28
CA ILE A 100 -0.03 18.17 16.37
C ILE A 100 0.26 19.68 16.42
N ALA A 101 0.47 20.33 15.27
CA ALA A 101 0.64 21.77 15.24
C ALA A 101 -0.61 22.51 15.77
N LEU A 102 -1.81 22.04 15.43
CA LEU A 102 -3.06 22.58 15.97
C LEU A 102 -3.15 22.38 17.49
N ILE A 103 -2.73 21.22 18.02
CA ILE A 103 -2.64 20.94 19.47
C ILE A 103 -1.85 22.02 20.20
N SER A 104 -0.73 22.47 19.63
CA SER A 104 0.12 23.49 20.24
C SER A 104 -0.53 24.88 20.33
N THR A 105 -1.47 25.17 19.42
CA THR A 105 -2.17 26.47 19.33
C THR A 105 -3.48 26.56 20.12
N LEU A 106 -3.94 25.47 20.75
CA LEU A 106 -5.17 25.49 21.53
C LEU A 106 -5.02 26.22 22.88
N SER A 107 -6.14 26.76 23.35
CA SER A 107 -6.30 27.36 24.67
C SER A 107 -6.20 26.31 25.77
N GLU A 108 -5.81 26.71 26.99
CA GLU A 108 -5.68 25.77 28.11
C GLU A 108 -6.97 25.05 28.48
N THR A 109 -8.13 25.69 28.29
CA THR A 109 -9.42 25.01 28.49
C THR A 109 -9.67 23.91 27.45
N GLU A 110 -9.21 24.12 26.22
CA GLU A 110 -9.36 23.15 25.14
C GLU A 110 -8.39 21.97 25.32
N LYS A 111 -7.16 22.23 25.81
CA LYS A 111 -6.20 21.17 26.15
C LYS A 111 -6.69 20.28 27.30
N GLN A 112 -7.30 20.87 28.33
CA GLN A 112 -7.90 20.09 29.43
C GLN A 112 -9.01 19.16 28.93
N ILE A 113 -9.91 19.67 28.08
CA ILE A 113 -10.98 18.88 27.46
C ILE A 113 -10.39 17.76 26.58
N LEU A 114 -9.32 18.05 25.84
CA LEU A 114 -8.62 17.07 25.02
C LEU A 114 -8.01 15.96 25.89
N VAL A 115 -7.34 16.30 27.00
CA VAL A 115 -6.77 15.31 27.93
C VAL A 115 -7.87 14.44 28.56
N SER A 116 -8.98 15.03 29.00
CA SER A 116 -10.13 14.26 29.51
C SER A 116 -10.73 13.34 28.44
N ALA A 117 -10.79 13.77 27.18
CA ALA A 117 -11.19 12.92 26.06
C ALA A 117 -10.17 11.79 25.77
N CYS A 118 -8.87 12.02 26.02
CA CYS A 118 -7.83 10.99 25.91
C CYS A 118 -7.99 9.89 26.96
N LEU A 119 -8.35 10.29 28.19
CA LEU A 119 -8.57 9.39 29.33
C LEU A 119 -9.93 8.68 29.27
N GLY A 120 -10.80 9.06 28.32
CA GLY A 120 -12.15 8.52 28.19
C GLY A 120 -13.10 8.99 29.30
N GLU A 121 -12.78 10.11 29.95
CA GLU A 121 -13.63 10.70 30.98
C GLU A 121 -14.88 11.34 30.38
N ARG A 122 -15.94 11.41 31.18
CA ARG A 122 -17.16 12.14 30.80
C ARG A 122 -16.94 13.64 30.99
N ILE A 123 -17.21 14.40 29.93
CA ILE A 123 -17.03 15.85 29.92
C ILE A 123 -18.40 16.50 30.07
N TRP A 124 -18.65 17.11 31.23
CA TRP A 124 -19.90 17.82 31.52
C TRP A 124 -19.93 19.13 30.74
N ASN A 125 -21.01 19.35 30.01
CA ASN A 125 -21.14 20.43 29.03
C ASN A 125 -21.98 21.61 29.57
N ASP A 126 -21.97 21.78 30.90
CA ASP A 126 -22.87 22.70 31.60
C ASP A 126 -22.44 24.17 31.44
N ASP A 127 -21.15 24.41 31.18
CA ASP A 127 -20.61 25.74 30.91
C ASP A 127 -20.62 26.08 29.42
N PHE A 128 -21.09 27.29 29.08
CA PHE A 128 -21.07 27.78 27.69
C PHE A 128 -19.66 27.74 27.08
N LYS A 129 -18.63 28.00 27.89
CA LYS A 129 -17.23 28.01 27.46
C LYS A 129 -16.71 26.60 27.11
N THR A 130 -17.12 25.57 27.84
CA THR A 130 -16.73 24.18 27.55
C THR A 130 -17.46 23.68 26.30
N LYS A 131 -18.72 24.07 26.11
CA LYS A 131 -19.48 23.75 24.89
C LYS A 131 -18.84 24.31 23.62
N VAL A 132 -18.46 25.59 23.62
CA VAL A 132 -17.78 26.22 22.48
C VAL A 132 -16.42 25.58 22.21
N ALA A 133 -15.67 25.23 23.26
CA ALA A 133 -14.39 24.54 23.12
C ALA A 133 -14.54 23.14 22.49
N ILE A 134 -15.56 22.38 22.88
CA ILE A 134 -15.87 21.06 22.31
C ILE A 134 -16.25 21.18 20.84
N GLU A 135 -17.16 22.10 20.49
CA GLU A 135 -17.57 22.31 19.10
C GLU A 135 -16.36 22.70 18.22
N LYS A 136 -15.44 23.50 18.77
CA LYS A 136 -14.20 23.87 18.09
C LYS A 136 -13.25 22.67 17.93
N LEU A 137 -13.08 21.83 18.95
CA LEU A 137 -12.27 20.61 18.87
C LEU A 137 -12.84 19.58 17.88
N VAL A 138 -14.17 19.47 17.80
CA VAL A 138 -14.87 18.63 16.81
C VAL A 138 -14.69 19.17 15.40
N SER A 139 -14.85 20.47 15.19
CA SER A 139 -14.65 21.09 13.86
C SER A 139 -13.20 21.00 13.36
N LEU A 140 -12.23 20.94 14.28
CA LEU A 140 -10.82 20.70 13.97
C LEU A 140 -10.47 19.21 13.77
N ASN A 141 -11.44 18.29 13.84
CA ASN A 141 -11.25 16.84 13.74
C ASN A 141 -10.24 16.25 14.75
N LEU A 142 -10.07 16.92 15.91
CA LEU A 142 -9.22 16.45 17.00
C LEU A 142 -9.96 15.43 17.88
N ILE A 143 -11.27 15.62 18.06
CA ILE A 143 -12.15 14.72 18.79
C ILE A 143 -13.39 14.37 17.96
N THR A 144 -13.91 13.16 18.16
CA THR A 144 -15.17 12.68 17.59
C THR A 144 -16.14 12.32 18.71
N PRO A 145 -17.45 12.58 18.57
CA PRO A 145 -18.43 12.20 19.57
C PRO A 145 -18.50 10.67 19.68
N SER A 146 -18.47 10.15 20.92
CA SER A 146 -18.69 8.74 21.19
C SER A 146 -20.19 8.42 21.19
N TRP A 147 -20.52 7.14 21.07
CA TRP A 147 -21.88 6.64 21.29
C TRP A 147 -22.33 6.77 22.75
N VAL A 148 -21.39 6.93 23.68
CA VAL A 148 -21.67 7.16 25.09
C VAL A 148 -21.91 8.66 25.33
N TYR A 149 -23.02 8.97 26.01
CA TYR A 149 -23.41 10.35 26.28
C TYR A 149 -22.29 11.13 27.00
N ASN A 150 -21.98 12.33 26.50
CA ASN A 150 -20.93 13.21 27.01
C ASN A 150 -19.52 12.60 27.06
N SER A 151 -19.21 11.63 26.18
CA SER A 151 -17.83 11.20 25.97
C SER A 151 -17.39 11.42 24.52
N TYR A 152 -16.09 11.63 24.37
CA TYR A 152 -15.46 11.94 23.09
C TYR A 152 -14.27 11.02 22.88
N HIS A 153 -14.04 10.62 21.64
CA HIS A 153 -12.87 9.87 21.24
C HIS A 153 -11.85 10.81 20.60
N ILE A 154 -10.61 10.73 21.04
CA ILE A 154 -9.49 11.36 20.34
C ILE A 154 -9.26 10.67 18.99
N ASN A 155 -8.94 11.47 17.97
CA ASN A 155 -8.51 11.00 16.67
C ASN A 155 -7.32 10.03 16.80
N GLU A 156 -7.43 8.85 16.18
CA GLU A 156 -6.46 7.77 16.30
C GLU A 156 -5.04 8.18 15.87
N LEU A 157 -4.90 9.15 14.97
CA LEU A 157 -3.61 9.65 14.50
C LEU A 157 -2.81 10.37 15.59
N ILE A 158 -3.49 11.11 16.48
CA ILE A 158 -2.84 11.91 17.55
C ILE A 158 -2.85 11.20 18.91
N ARG A 159 -3.58 10.09 19.04
CA ARG A 159 -3.65 9.32 20.30
C ARG A 159 -2.27 8.89 20.81
N PRO A 160 -1.34 8.35 19.99
CA PRO A 160 -0.02 7.95 20.48
C PRO A 160 0.79 9.15 21.01
N TYR A 161 0.72 10.29 20.30
CA TYR A 161 1.36 11.54 20.71
C TYR A 161 0.84 12.02 22.06
N MET A 162 -0.48 12.08 22.23
CA MET A 162 -1.11 12.50 23.49
C MET A 162 -0.74 11.59 24.67
N ILE A 163 -0.72 10.27 24.46
CA ILE A 163 -0.28 9.30 25.49
C ILE A 163 1.19 9.55 25.87
N SER A 164 2.06 9.84 24.89
CA SER A 164 3.48 10.11 25.16
C SER A 164 3.71 11.41 25.95
N GLU A 165 2.92 12.45 25.68
CA GLU A 165 2.97 13.70 26.44
C GLU A 165 2.44 13.52 27.87
N LEU A 166 1.37 12.75 28.05
CA LEU A 166 0.85 12.40 29.37
C LEU A 166 1.86 11.59 30.20
N ASP A 167 2.55 10.63 29.58
CA ASP A 167 3.59 9.82 30.24
C ASP A 167 4.81 10.68 30.66
N LYS A 168 5.22 11.66 29.83
CA LYS A 168 6.25 12.64 30.21
C LYS A 168 5.84 13.42 31.45
N ILE A 169 4.63 13.99 31.44
CA ILE A 169 4.11 14.79 32.56
C ILE A 169 4.06 13.94 33.84
N ALA A 170 3.56 12.70 33.76
CA ALA A 170 3.48 11.78 34.88
C ALA A 170 4.87 11.45 35.47
N LYS A 171 5.89 11.28 34.63
CA LYS A 171 7.28 11.02 35.08
C LYS A 171 7.96 12.24 35.70
N THR A 172 7.61 13.47 35.31
CA THR A 172 8.14 14.69 35.96
C THR A 172 7.57 14.96 37.34
N HIS A 173 6.44 14.36 37.70
CA HIS A 173 5.79 14.54 39.00
C HIS A 173 6.14 13.44 40.02
N HIS A 174 7.08 12.55 39.68
CA HIS A 174 7.65 11.52 40.55
C HIS A 174 9.07 11.89 40.97
#